data_AF-A0A9P7EXB0-F1
#
_entry.id   AF-A0A9P7EXB0-F1
#
_cell.length_a   1.000
_cell.length_b   1.000
_cell.length_c   1.000
_cell.angle_alpha   90.00
_cell.angle_beta   90.00
_cell.angle_gamma   90.00
#
_symmetry.space_group_name_H-M   'P 1'
#
loop_
_entity.id
_entity.type
_entity.pdbx_description
1 polymer ?
#
loop_
_entity_poly.entity_id
_entity_poly.type
_entity_poly.pdbx_seq_one_letter_code
_entity_poly.pdbx_strand_id
1 'polypeptide(L)'
;MSKSPTDVPGLFSSGESRIDVAAWQTLIMSNRLSLQCGLKRVVYCKCNHNKQHEFLLLHFHHWDYSESAVAAVVIERIPKQDPRNNSSSRLIHTSNLISPSASETAAEDIVHTSRQGSSFPQYLADTYAPFTKLCTLDFSPLACPSAAQVSILLSVVNQHAPYYDLYENQCYWSSFTVWETLKQLFPNCIETRSALVDQRSHYHGFAIRIADSVEVVCRDYDARWRDIENEEELKRKADEANKQQGLAQGLAGQDQIKAELEAERVRFEAERVR
;
A
#
# COMPACT_ATOMS: atom_id res chain seq x y z
N MET A 1 -17.75 4.70 -21.98
CA MET A 1 -16.76 5.68 -21.47
C MET A 1 -15.46 4.93 -21.28
N SER A 2 -14.42 5.29 -22.03
CA SER A 2 -13.07 4.72 -21.90
C SER A 2 -12.54 5.08 -20.51
N LYS A 3 -12.36 4.09 -19.64
CA LYS A 3 -11.68 4.29 -18.36
C LYS A 3 -10.21 4.59 -18.64
N SER A 4 -9.64 5.52 -17.89
CA SER A 4 -8.27 5.98 -18.10
C SER A 4 -7.34 5.17 -17.20
N PRO A 5 -6.09 4.95 -17.59
CA PRO A 5 -5.07 4.34 -16.72
C PRO A 5 -4.81 5.13 -15.42
N THR A 6 -5.50 6.25 -15.15
CA THR A 6 -5.36 7.09 -13.95
C THR A 6 -6.33 6.75 -12.83
N ASP A 7 -7.10 5.67 -12.96
CA ASP A 7 -8.26 5.39 -12.11
C ASP A 7 -7.92 4.85 -10.70
N VAL A 8 -6.65 4.60 -10.38
CA VAL A 8 -6.20 4.24 -9.01
C VAL A 8 -5.23 5.28 -8.45
N PRO A 9 -5.72 6.18 -7.57
CA PRO A 9 -4.89 7.12 -6.83
C PRO A 9 -3.78 6.41 -6.03
N GLY A 10 -2.58 6.99 -6.03
CA GLY A 10 -1.43 6.40 -5.33
C GLY A 10 -0.72 5.28 -6.07
N LEU A 11 -1.15 4.92 -7.29
CA LEU A 11 -0.37 4.04 -8.18
C LEU A 11 -0.20 4.67 -9.56
N PHE A 12 -1.30 5.01 -10.22
CA PHE A 12 -1.28 5.45 -11.62
C PHE A 12 -1.68 6.93 -11.77
N SER A 13 -1.50 7.72 -10.71
CA SER A 13 -1.76 9.15 -10.72
C SER A 13 -0.86 9.89 -11.71
N SER A 14 -1.36 11.01 -12.24
CA SER A 14 -0.56 11.93 -13.04
C SER A 14 0.45 12.64 -12.15
N GLY A 15 1.74 12.44 -12.40
CA GLY A 15 2.84 13.08 -11.66
C GLY A 15 3.51 12.17 -10.64
N GLU A 16 4.38 12.76 -9.83
CA GLU A 16 5.10 12.10 -8.75
C GLU A 16 4.45 12.45 -7.42
N SER A 17 4.32 11.46 -6.53
CA SER A 17 3.84 11.68 -5.16
C SER A 17 4.82 11.10 -4.16
N ARG A 18 4.92 11.75 -3.00
CA ARG A 18 5.72 11.33 -1.86
C ARG A 18 4.88 11.51 -0.60
N ILE A 19 4.49 10.41 0.01
CA ILE A 19 3.63 10.41 1.20
C ILE A 19 4.06 9.31 2.16
N ASP A 20 3.65 9.40 3.42
CA ASP A 20 3.89 8.33 4.39
C ASP A 20 3.06 7.09 4.06
N VAL A 21 3.52 5.93 4.55
CA VAL A 21 2.86 4.64 4.31
C VAL A 21 1.40 4.61 4.80
N ALA A 22 1.04 5.30 5.89
CA ALA A 22 -0.33 5.28 6.40
C ALA A 22 -1.28 6.08 5.50
N ALA A 23 -0.83 7.24 5.00
CA ALA A 23 -1.53 8.01 3.99
C ALA A 23 -1.66 7.22 2.68
N TRP A 24 -0.58 6.55 2.24
CA TRP A 24 -0.63 5.70 1.04
C TRP A 24 -1.61 4.54 1.20
N GLN A 25 -1.59 3.83 2.32
CA GLN A 25 -2.56 2.78 2.62
C GLN A 25 -3.99 3.31 2.54
N THR A 26 -4.27 4.47 3.14
CA THR A 26 -5.60 5.08 3.10
C THR A 26 -6.06 5.33 1.66
N LEU A 27 -5.18 5.87 0.81
CA LEU A 27 -5.48 6.09 -0.61
C LEU A 27 -5.75 4.77 -1.34
N ILE A 28 -4.88 3.78 -1.18
CA ILE A 28 -4.99 2.47 -1.83
C ILE A 28 -6.27 1.76 -1.41
N MET A 29 -6.58 1.73 -0.11
CA MET A 29 -7.76 1.06 0.45
C MET A 29 -9.07 1.79 0.14
N SER A 30 -9.03 3.09 -0.15
CA SER A 30 -10.23 3.84 -0.57
C SER A 30 -10.74 3.47 -1.97
N ASN A 31 -9.93 2.76 -2.77
CA ASN A 31 -10.26 2.39 -4.14
C ASN A 31 -10.25 0.88 -4.34
N ARG A 32 -11.42 0.30 -4.67
CA ARG A 32 -11.58 -1.14 -4.90
C ARG A 32 -10.77 -1.68 -6.08
N LEU A 33 -10.39 -0.84 -7.04
CA LEU A 33 -9.57 -1.26 -8.18
C LEU A 33 -8.14 -1.60 -7.76
N SER A 34 -7.68 -1.08 -6.61
CA SER A 34 -6.37 -1.44 -6.02
C SER A 34 -6.23 -2.93 -5.68
N LEU A 35 -7.34 -3.61 -5.39
CA LEU A 35 -7.37 -5.07 -5.17
C LEU A 35 -7.04 -5.86 -6.45
N GLN A 36 -7.19 -5.24 -7.62
CA GLN A 36 -6.94 -5.85 -8.92
C GLN A 36 -5.56 -5.47 -9.49
N CYS A 37 -4.89 -4.45 -8.91
CA CYS A 37 -3.53 -4.07 -9.28
C CYS A 37 -2.52 -5.06 -8.70
N GLY A 38 -1.99 -5.96 -9.53
CA GLY A 38 -1.03 -6.98 -9.10
C GLY A 38 0.41 -6.48 -9.00
N LEU A 39 1.10 -6.81 -7.91
CA LEU A 39 2.55 -6.60 -7.76
C LEU A 39 3.31 -7.61 -8.62
N LYS A 40 3.85 -7.18 -9.75
CA LYS A 40 4.54 -8.07 -10.68
C LYS A 40 5.98 -8.33 -10.26
N ARG A 41 6.64 -7.30 -9.74
CA ARG A 41 8.07 -7.35 -9.43
C ARG A 41 8.43 -6.50 -8.22
N VAL A 42 9.36 -6.99 -7.42
CA VAL A 42 10.06 -6.22 -6.38
C VAL A 42 11.54 -6.29 -6.64
N VAL A 43 12.23 -5.15 -6.58
CA VAL A 43 13.68 -5.07 -6.69
C VAL A 43 14.23 -4.52 -5.39
N TYR A 44 15.11 -5.28 -4.75
CA TYR A 44 15.85 -4.83 -3.59
C TYR A 44 17.06 -4.04 -4.05
N CYS A 45 17.14 -2.78 -3.67
CA CYS A 45 18.19 -1.87 -4.08
C CYS A 45 19.03 -1.41 -2.89
N LYS A 46 20.29 -1.06 -3.18
CA LYS A 46 21.22 -0.46 -2.23
C LYS A 46 22.02 0.64 -2.89
N CYS A 47 21.99 1.83 -2.32
CA CYS A 47 22.79 2.94 -2.77
C CYS A 47 24.28 2.65 -2.53
N ASN A 48 25.13 3.03 -3.48
CA ASN A 48 26.58 2.95 -3.32
C ASN A 48 27.12 4.19 -2.57
N HIS A 49 26.26 5.18 -2.34
CA HIS A 49 26.49 6.39 -1.54
C HIS A 49 25.45 6.47 -0.41
N ASN A 50 25.37 7.60 0.31
CA ASN A 50 24.36 7.86 1.34
C ASN A 50 24.25 6.75 2.42
N LYS A 51 25.38 6.46 3.07
CA LYS A 51 25.47 5.45 4.14
C LYS A 51 24.92 4.08 3.74
N GLN A 52 25.02 3.75 2.45
CA GLN A 52 24.58 2.47 1.91
C GLN A 52 23.08 2.22 2.11
N HIS A 53 22.25 3.27 1.94
CA HIS A 53 20.81 3.21 2.10
C HIS A 53 20.18 2.09 1.27
N GLU A 54 19.23 1.37 1.88
CA GLU A 54 18.53 0.24 1.27
C GLU A 54 17.05 0.57 1.11
N PHE A 55 16.51 0.29 -0.08
CA PHE A 55 15.13 0.59 -0.44
C PHE A 55 14.56 -0.49 -1.36
N LEU A 56 13.23 -0.53 -1.47
CA LEU A 56 12.54 -1.44 -2.38
C LEU A 56 11.91 -0.67 -3.54
N LEU A 57 12.02 -1.22 -4.74
CA LEU A 57 11.33 -0.76 -5.94
C LEU A 57 10.29 -1.79 -6.36
N LEU A 58 9.02 -1.39 -6.33
CA LEU A 58 7.85 -2.23 -6.57
C LEU A 58 7.22 -1.82 -7.91
N HIS A 59 6.91 -2.81 -8.74
CA HIS A 59 6.24 -2.61 -10.02
C HIS A 59 4.86 -3.24 -9.99
N PHE A 60 3.82 -2.41 -9.99
CA PHE A 60 2.43 -2.84 -10.07
C PHE A 60 1.93 -2.76 -11.50
N HIS A 61 1.24 -3.80 -11.94
CA HIS A 61 0.52 -3.81 -13.21
C HIS A 61 -0.92 -3.32 -13.01
N HIS A 62 -1.42 -2.60 -14.00
CA HIS A 62 -2.83 -2.25 -14.07
C HIS A 62 -3.68 -3.51 -14.27
N TRP A 63 -4.90 -3.54 -13.73
CA TRP A 63 -5.78 -4.71 -13.80
C TRP A 63 -6.35 -4.94 -15.20
N ASP A 64 -6.47 -3.88 -15.99
CA ASP A 64 -6.88 -3.99 -17.38
C ASP A 64 -5.68 -4.44 -18.23
N TYR A 65 -5.67 -5.72 -18.60
CA TYR A 65 -4.61 -6.32 -19.44
C TYR A 65 -4.56 -5.73 -20.86
N SER A 66 -5.58 -5.00 -21.31
CA SER A 66 -5.50 -4.23 -22.55
C SER A 66 -4.61 -2.98 -22.40
N GLU A 67 -4.42 -2.52 -21.17
CA GLU A 67 -3.52 -1.44 -20.82
C GLU A 67 -2.20 -2.01 -20.27
N SER A 68 -1.11 -1.86 -21.02
CA SER A 68 0.24 -2.21 -20.53
C SER A 68 0.79 -1.18 -19.53
N ALA A 69 -0.06 -0.61 -18.69
CA ALA A 69 0.30 0.41 -17.72
C ALA A 69 0.93 -0.24 -16.48
N VAL A 70 2.09 0.30 -16.08
CA VAL A 70 2.82 -0.12 -14.89
C VAL A 70 3.02 1.10 -14.00
N ALA A 71 2.79 0.93 -12.71
CA ALA A 71 3.16 1.90 -11.68
C ALA A 71 4.46 1.45 -11.03
N ALA A 72 5.40 2.38 -10.87
CA ALA A 72 6.62 2.16 -10.14
C ALA A 72 6.54 2.88 -8.80
N VAL A 73 6.80 2.13 -7.74
CA VAL A 73 6.65 2.58 -6.36
C VAL A 73 7.96 2.32 -5.64
N VAL A 74 8.59 3.36 -5.09
CA VAL A 74 9.74 3.23 -4.21
C VAL A 74 9.28 3.30 -2.77
N ILE A 75 9.80 2.39 -1.95
CA ILE A 75 9.55 2.36 -0.52
C ILE A 75 10.88 2.47 0.19
N GLU A 76 10.97 3.42 1.10
CA GLU A 76 12.14 3.61 1.94
C GLU A 76 11.74 4.00 3.35
N ARG A 77 12.65 3.77 4.28
CA ARG A 77 12.53 4.18 5.67
C ARG A 77 13.60 5.20 5.99
N ILE A 78 13.19 6.34 6.53
CA ILE A 78 14.07 7.46 6.87
C ILE A 78 13.80 7.95 8.30
N PRO A 79 14.74 8.67 8.93
CA PRO A 79 14.45 9.36 10.17
C PRO A 79 13.49 10.53 9.91
N LYS A 80 12.44 10.66 10.71
CA LYS A 80 11.49 11.78 10.63
C LYS A 80 12.23 13.09 10.94
N GLN A 81 12.16 14.04 10.01
CA GLN A 81 12.80 15.35 10.20
C GLN A 81 11.93 16.24 11.10
N ASP A 82 12.52 16.87 12.12
CA ASP A 82 11.81 17.91 12.89
C ASP A 82 11.64 19.15 12.00
N PRO A 83 10.41 19.61 11.71
CA PRO A 83 10.17 20.80 10.88
C PRO A 83 10.80 22.09 11.43
N ARG A 84 11.23 22.12 12.71
CA ARG A 84 11.98 23.24 13.29
C ARG A 84 13.43 23.31 12.82
N ASN A 85 13.99 22.22 12.32
CA ASN A 85 15.29 22.20 11.65
C ASN A 85 15.09 22.39 10.14
N ASN A 86 14.63 23.58 9.77
CA ASN A 86 14.39 24.00 8.39
C ASN A 86 15.71 24.31 7.65
N SER A 87 16.65 23.37 7.67
CA SER A 87 17.75 23.35 6.70
C SER A 87 17.25 22.65 5.45
N SER A 88 16.86 23.44 4.45
CA SER A 88 16.73 23.02 3.06
C SER A 88 18.00 22.26 2.66
N SER A 89 17.94 20.93 2.76
CA SER A 89 19.03 20.04 2.40
C SER A 89 18.45 19.00 1.47
N ARG A 90 18.57 19.29 0.17
CA ARG A 90 18.84 18.26 -0.81
C ARG A 90 19.92 17.36 -0.22
N LEU A 91 19.60 16.11 0.15
CA LEU A 91 20.51 14.98 0.39
C LEU A 91 21.96 15.30 0.87
N ILE A 92 22.13 16.23 1.82
CA ILE A 92 23.42 16.50 2.48
C ILE A 92 23.17 16.29 3.97
N HIS A 93 23.20 15.03 4.38
CA HIS A 93 23.14 14.67 5.80
C HIS A 93 24.52 14.87 6.42
N THR A 94 24.69 16.03 7.05
CA THR A 94 25.85 16.36 7.87
C THR A 94 26.01 15.34 9.00
N SER A 95 27.22 14.81 9.08
CA SER A 95 27.72 14.01 10.18
C SER A 95 27.86 14.87 11.43
N ASN A 96 26.89 14.80 12.34
CA ASN A 96 27.20 15.01 13.73
C ASN A 96 27.29 13.64 14.38
N LEU A 97 28.52 13.28 14.75
CA LEU A 97 28.83 12.24 15.73
C LEU A 97 28.19 12.70 17.06
N ILE A 98 26.89 12.47 17.22
CA ILE A 98 26.20 12.70 18.48
C ILE A 98 26.28 11.40 19.27
N SER A 99 26.79 11.53 20.48
CA SER A 99 26.78 10.60 21.60
C SER A 99 25.61 9.60 21.59
N PRO A 100 25.76 8.38 22.16
CA PRO A 100 24.66 7.43 22.36
C PRO A 100 23.73 7.88 23.50
N SER A 101 23.30 9.15 23.48
CA SER A 101 22.21 9.65 24.31
C SER A 101 20.94 9.62 23.46
N ALA A 102 20.10 8.63 23.77
CA ALA A 102 18.80 8.32 23.21
C ALA A 102 17.93 9.56 22.89
N SER A 103 18.05 10.04 21.66
CA SER A 103 16.98 10.79 21.00
C SER A 103 16.22 9.75 20.18
N GLU A 104 15.09 9.26 20.72
CA GLU A 104 14.13 8.40 20.02
C GLU A 104 13.63 9.12 18.76
N THR A 105 14.40 9.03 17.68
CA THR A 105 14.07 9.66 16.42
C THR A 105 12.98 8.79 15.80
N ALA A 106 11.78 9.34 15.66
CA ALA A 106 10.70 8.62 15.00
C ALA A 106 11.15 8.19 13.59
N ALA A 107 10.84 6.96 13.22
CA ALA A 107 11.00 6.53 11.84
C ALA A 107 9.83 7.02 11.00
N GLU A 108 10.08 7.17 9.71
CA GLU A 108 9.08 7.50 8.72
C GLU A 108 9.31 6.60 7.51
N ASP A 109 8.37 5.68 7.28
CA ASP A 109 8.32 4.88 6.07
C ASP A 109 7.56 5.67 5.00
N ILE A 110 8.24 5.93 3.88
CA ILE A 110 7.77 6.79 2.80
C ILE A 110 7.50 5.95 1.55
N VAL A 111 6.43 6.29 0.87
CA VAL A 111 6.07 5.76 -0.44
C VAL A 111 6.20 6.86 -1.48
N HIS A 112 7.03 6.61 -2.48
CA HIS A 112 7.19 7.42 -3.67
C HIS A 112 6.52 6.72 -4.86
N THR A 113 5.58 7.38 -5.52
CA THR A 113 4.81 6.75 -6.60
C THR A 113 5.01 7.52 -7.89
N SER A 114 5.24 6.79 -8.99
CA SER A 114 5.25 7.38 -10.32
C SER A 114 4.74 6.39 -11.37
N ARG A 115 4.07 6.91 -12.39
CA ARG A 115 3.62 6.10 -13.52
C ARG A 115 4.80 5.75 -14.43
N GLN A 116 4.96 4.47 -14.81
CA GLN A 116 6.02 4.04 -15.71
C GLN A 116 5.85 4.72 -17.09
N GLY A 117 6.93 5.35 -17.58
CA GLY A 117 6.93 6.20 -18.78
C GLY A 117 7.00 7.72 -18.49
N SER A 118 6.93 8.11 -17.22
CA SER A 118 7.18 9.48 -16.74
C SER A 118 8.69 9.77 -16.53
N SER A 119 8.99 10.88 -15.86
CA SER A 119 10.28 11.24 -15.25
C SER A 119 10.83 10.22 -14.22
N PHE A 120 10.17 9.09 -13.98
CA PHE A 120 10.58 8.12 -12.96
C PHE A 120 12.04 7.62 -13.06
N PRO A 121 12.58 7.26 -14.25
CA PRO A 121 14.00 6.91 -14.35
C PRO A 121 14.93 8.07 -13.96
N GLN A 122 14.54 9.30 -14.28
CA GLN A 122 15.26 10.51 -13.89
C GLN A 122 15.19 10.72 -12.38
N TYR A 123 14.01 10.56 -11.76
CA TYR A 123 13.86 10.61 -10.30
C TYR A 123 14.74 9.58 -9.59
N LEU A 124 14.74 8.33 -10.06
CA LEU A 124 15.61 7.28 -9.50
C LEU A 124 17.10 7.64 -9.65
N ALA A 125 17.48 8.20 -10.79
CA ALA A 125 18.85 8.65 -11.04
C ALA A 125 19.24 9.81 -10.11
N ASP A 126 18.39 10.82 -9.99
CA ASP A 126 18.68 12.02 -9.20
C ASP A 126 18.69 11.74 -7.69
N THR A 127 17.88 10.79 -7.23
CA THR A 127 17.68 10.52 -5.79
C THR A 127 18.59 9.41 -5.27
N TYR A 128 18.73 8.32 -6.02
CA TYR A 128 19.37 7.10 -5.52
C TYR A 128 20.61 6.68 -6.30
N ALA A 129 20.92 7.29 -7.46
CA ALA A 129 22.10 6.86 -8.22
C ALA A 129 23.41 7.46 -7.67
N PRO A 130 24.50 6.67 -7.65
CA PRO A 130 24.56 5.26 -8.05
C PRO A 130 23.96 4.29 -7.01
N PHE A 131 23.12 3.35 -7.46
CA PHE A 131 22.64 2.22 -6.67
C PHE A 131 22.81 0.89 -7.40
N THR A 132 22.81 -0.18 -6.62
CA THR A 132 22.96 -1.56 -7.07
C THR A 132 21.68 -2.34 -6.79
N LYS A 133 21.30 -3.22 -7.71
CA LYS A 133 20.21 -4.20 -7.51
C LYS A 133 20.76 -5.46 -6.87
N LEU A 134 20.31 -5.78 -5.67
CA LEU A 134 20.79 -6.91 -4.89
C LEU A 134 20.05 -8.21 -5.26
N CYS A 135 18.73 -8.12 -5.38
CA CYS A 135 17.89 -9.25 -5.76
C CYS A 135 16.56 -8.76 -6.33
N THR A 136 15.86 -9.65 -7.04
CA THR A 136 14.52 -9.42 -7.61
C THR A 136 13.56 -10.53 -7.20
N LEU A 137 12.33 -10.18 -6.80
CA LEU A 137 11.19 -11.11 -6.75
C LEU A 137 10.32 -10.86 -7.98
N ASP A 138 10.05 -11.91 -8.73
CA ASP A 138 9.06 -11.89 -9.81
C ASP A 138 7.85 -12.75 -9.40
N PHE A 139 6.66 -12.14 -9.39
CA PHE A 139 5.41 -12.83 -9.10
C PHE A 139 4.71 -13.26 -10.40
N SER A 140 4.08 -14.43 -10.35
CA SER A 140 3.17 -14.88 -11.41
C SER A 140 1.89 -14.02 -11.40
N PRO A 141 1.31 -13.69 -12.56
CA PRO A 141 0.03 -12.96 -12.62
C PRO A 141 -1.10 -13.63 -11.83
N LEU A 142 -1.08 -14.96 -11.69
CA LEU A 142 -2.11 -15.73 -11.00
C LEU A 142 -1.95 -15.77 -9.47
N ALA A 143 -0.80 -15.35 -8.95
CA ALA A 143 -0.44 -15.48 -7.53
C ALA A 143 0.31 -14.24 -7.02
N CYS A 144 0.10 -13.08 -7.66
CA CYS A 144 0.71 -11.84 -7.24
C CYS A 144 -0.12 -11.17 -6.15
N PRO A 145 0.50 -10.58 -5.12
CA PRO A 145 -0.22 -9.78 -4.15
C PRO A 145 -0.77 -8.52 -4.80
N SER A 146 -1.99 -8.14 -4.41
CA SER A 146 -2.59 -6.87 -4.82
C SER A 146 -1.92 -5.68 -4.14
N ALA A 147 -2.08 -4.48 -4.70
CA ALA A 147 -1.59 -3.26 -4.06
C ALA A 147 -2.22 -3.01 -2.68
N ALA A 148 -3.48 -3.40 -2.49
CA ALA A 148 -4.15 -3.35 -1.19
C ALA A 148 -3.45 -4.26 -0.16
N GLN A 149 -3.15 -5.50 -0.54
CA GLN A 149 -2.40 -6.43 0.31
C GLN A 149 -1.01 -5.89 0.65
N VAL A 150 -0.30 -5.33 -0.33
CA VAL A 150 1.02 -4.74 -0.09
C VAL A 150 0.93 -3.55 0.85
N SER A 151 -0.05 -2.64 0.68
CA SER A 151 -0.17 -1.45 1.54
C SER A 151 -0.44 -1.80 3.00
N ILE A 152 -1.17 -2.87 3.26
CA ILE A 152 -1.38 -3.40 4.62
C ILE A 152 -0.05 -3.91 5.19
N LEU A 153 0.71 -4.69 4.43
CA LEU A 153 2.02 -5.18 4.87
C LEU A 153 2.95 -4.02 5.25
N LEU A 154 3.06 -2.99 4.40
CA LEU A 154 3.91 -1.84 4.72
C LEU A 154 3.47 -1.13 6.01
N SER A 155 2.16 -0.99 6.20
CA SER A 155 1.62 -0.37 7.41
C SER A 155 1.95 -1.17 8.66
N VAL A 156 1.86 -2.50 8.59
CA VAL A 156 2.25 -3.40 9.69
C VAL A 156 3.74 -3.25 9.98
N VAL A 157 4.61 -3.30 8.97
CA VAL A 157 6.07 -3.12 9.15
C VAL A 157 6.40 -1.76 9.76
N ASN A 158 5.78 -0.69 9.30
CA ASN A 158 5.97 0.65 9.84
C ASN A 158 5.57 0.75 11.33
N GLN A 159 4.54 0.02 11.75
CA GLN A 159 4.09 -0.02 13.16
C GLN A 159 5.01 -0.85 14.07
N HIS A 160 5.66 -1.90 13.54
CA HIS A 160 6.53 -2.77 14.34
C HIS A 160 7.76 -2.07 14.90
N ALA A 161 8.28 -1.10 14.16
CA ALA A 161 9.37 -0.25 14.63
C ALA A 161 8.93 1.21 14.44
N PRO A 162 8.46 1.91 15.47
CA PRO A 162 8.11 3.33 15.34
C PRO A 162 9.34 4.26 15.36
N TYR A 163 10.52 3.73 15.74
CA TYR A 163 11.75 4.50 15.89
C TYR A 163 12.83 4.08 14.88
N TYR A 164 13.64 5.06 14.49
CA TYR A 164 14.75 4.88 13.57
C TYR A 164 16.01 4.56 14.38
N ASP A 165 16.30 3.26 14.53
CA ASP A 165 17.54 2.79 15.15
C ASP A 165 18.56 2.36 14.09
N LEU A 166 19.75 2.98 14.12
CA LEU A 166 20.83 2.72 13.17
C LEU A 166 21.30 1.26 13.17
N TYR A 167 21.26 0.60 14.33
CA TYR A 167 21.80 -0.73 14.55
C TYR A 167 20.73 -1.83 14.64
N GLU A 168 19.44 -1.45 14.71
CA GLU A 168 18.35 -2.42 14.75
C GLU A 168 17.33 -2.25 13.61
N ASN A 169 16.67 -1.09 13.50
CA ASN A 169 15.41 -0.93 12.76
C ASN A 169 15.42 0.22 11.73
N GLN A 170 16.51 0.41 10.99
CA GLN A 170 16.60 1.42 9.93
C GLN A 170 16.19 0.90 8.52
N CYS A 171 16.62 1.59 7.46
CA CYS A 171 16.31 1.28 6.06
C CYS A 171 16.59 -0.17 5.63
N TYR A 172 17.71 -0.78 6.07
CA TYR A 172 18.00 -2.19 5.77
C TYR A 172 16.99 -3.14 6.43
N TRP A 173 16.54 -2.82 7.65
CA TRP A 173 15.64 -3.68 8.40
C TRP A 173 14.25 -3.65 7.77
N SER A 174 13.73 -2.46 7.44
CA SER A 174 12.43 -2.32 6.80
C SER A 174 12.40 -2.99 5.42
N SER A 175 13.39 -2.70 4.56
CA SER A 175 13.50 -3.34 3.24
C SER A 175 13.61 -4.86 3.32
N PHE A 176 14.42 -5.39 4.25
CA PHE A 176 14.51 -6.83 4.47
C PHE A 176 13.22 -7.44 5.01
N THR A 177 12.61 -6.81 5.99
CA THR A 177 11.39 -7.31 6.64
C THR A 177 10.26 -7.40 5.62
N VAL A 178 10.04 -6.34 4.83
CA VAL A 178 9.05 -6.36 3.74
C VAL A 178 9.38 -7.44 2.71
N TRP A 179 10.64 -7.54 2.29
CA TRP A 179 11.09 -8.51 1.30
C TRP A 179 10.84 -9.97 1.72
N GLU A 180 11.32 -10.37 2.90
CA GLU A 180 11.14 -11.75 3.37
C GLU A 180 9.69 -12.05 3.74
N THR A 181 8.95 -11.07 4.27
CA THR A 181 7.51 -11.24 4.53
C THR A 181 6.73 -11.47 3.25
N LEU A 182 7.02 -10.73 2.17
CA LEU A 182 6.39 -10.98 0.87
C LEU A 182 6.65 -12.40 0.36
N LYS A 183 7.85 -12.93 0.55
CA LYS A 183 8.17 -14.31 0.17
C LYS A 183 7.40 -15.34 0.98
N GLN A 184 7.24 -15.12 2.28
CA GLN A 184 6.52 -16.04 3.17
C GLN A 184 5.01 -16.04 2.89
N LEU A 185 4.40 -14.84 2.74
CA LEU A 185 2.97 -14.69 2.50
C LEU A 185 2.57 -15.11 1.07
N PHE A 186 3.47 -14.93 0.09
CA PHE A 186 3.19 -15.18 -1.33
C PHE A 186 4.26 -16.13 -1.93
N PRO A 187 4.23 -17.43 -1.56
CA PRO A 187 5.34 -18.37 -1.76
C PRO A 187 5.64 -18.75 -3.23
N ASN A 188 4.79 -18.34 -4.18
CA ASN A 188 4.96 -18.64 -5.61
C ASN A 188 5.77 -17.58 -6.37
N CYS A 189 6.59 -16.80 -5.67
CA CYS A 189 7.51 -15.83 -6.28
C CYS A 189 8.83 -16.49 -6.69
N ILE A 190 9.42 -15.99 -7.77
CA ILE A 190 10.76 -16.40 -8.23
C ILE A 190 11.77 -15.38 -7.73
N GLU A 191 12.69 -15.81 -6.86
CA GLU A 191 13.80 -14.99 -6.39
C GLU A 191 14.99 -15.12 -7.34
N THR A 192 15.40 -13.99 -7.93
CA THR A 192 16.67 -13.87 -8.68
C THR A 192 17.68 -13.10 -7.85
N ARG A 193 18.79 -13.75 -7.48
CA ARG A 193 19.85 -13.16 -6.66
C ARG A 193 20.98 -12.62 -7.55
N SER A 194 21.50 -11.44 -7.21
CA SER A 194 22.74 -10.93 -7.81
C SER A 194 23.95 -11.48 -7.03
N ALA A 195 25.14 -11.36 -7.63
CA ALA A 195 26.39 -11.70 -6.95
C ALA A 195 26.68 -10.83 -5.72
N LEU A 196 25.89 -9.77 -5.50
CA LEU A 196 26.07 -8.79 -4.42
C LEU A 196 24.98 -8.93 -3.34
N VAL A 197 24.15 -9.98 -3.40
CA VAL A 197 23.06 -10.22 -2.43
C VAL A 197 23.52 -10.29 -0.98
N ASP A 198 24.76 -10.73 -0.76
CA ASP A 198 25.38 -10.83 0.56
C ASP A 198 25.76 -9.46 1.15
N GLN A 199 25.71 -8.38 0.35
CA GLN A 199 25.90 -7.01 0.82
C GLN A 199 24.66 -6.41 1.49
N ARG A 200 23.53 -7.14 1.52
CA ARG A 200 22.33 -6.72 2.27
C ARG A 200 22.65 -6.50 3.74
N SER A 201 21.99 -5.52 4.35
CA SER A 201 22.06 -5.22 5.78
C SER A 201 23.48 -4.93 6.29
N HIS A 202 24.35 -4.45 5.40
CA HIS A 202 25.64 -3.90 5.77
C HIS A 202 25.55 -2.39 6.01
N TYR A 203 26.12 -1.91 7.09
CA TYR A 203 26.27 -0.49 7.41
C TYR A 203 27.75 -0.20 7.71
N HIS A 204 28.36 0.72 6.97
CA HIS A 204 29.80 0.99 7.03
C HIS A 204 30.68 -0.27 6.90
N GLY A 205 30.24 -1.24 6.10
CA GLY A 205 30.95 -2.51 5.91
C GLY A 205 30.77 -3.55 7.02
N PHE A 206 30.02 -3.24 8.08
CA PHE A 206 29.65 -4.20 9.11
C PHE A 206 28.31 -4.84 8.78
N ALA A 207 28.26 -6.17 8.79
CA ALA A 207 27.00 -6.90 8.73
C ALA A 207 26.21 -6.64 10.01
N ILE A 208 25.00 -6.11 9.86
CA ILE A 208 24.08 -5.93 10.97
C ILE A 208 23.17 -7.15 11.04
N ARG A 209 23.03 -7.71 12.24
CA ARG A 209 22.06 -8.77 12.50
C ARG A 209 20.66 -8.17 12.36
N ILE A 210 19.90 -8.71 11.42
CA ILE A 210 18.51 -8.31 11.23
C ILE A 210 17.70 -8.99 12.34
N ALA A 211 16.85 -8.22 13.03
CA ALA A 211 15.96 -8.75 14.04
C ALA A 211 14.99 -9.79 13.45
N ASP A 212 14.63 -10.80 14.24
CA ASP A 212 13.69 -11.87 13.87
C ASP A 212 12.23 -11.35 13.85
N SER A 213 11.93 -10.34 13.01
CA SER A 213 10.63 -9.67 12.92
C SER A 213 9.67 -10.34 11.94
N VAL A 214 10.15 -11.14 10.99
CA VAL A 214 9.37 -11.61 9.84
C VAL A 214 8.16 -12.45 10.26
N GLU A 215 8.33 -13.41 11.18
CA GLU A 215 7.22 -14.27 11.64
C GLU A 215 6.12 -13.47 12.35
N VAL A 216 6.54 -12.51 13.18
CA VAL A 216 5.62 -11.61 13.90
C VAL A 216 4.85 -10.75 12.91
N VAL A 217 5.55 -10.16 11.93
CA VAL A 217 4.96 -9.34 10.87
C VAL A 217 3.98 -10.16 10.02
N CYS A 218 4.30 -11.40 9.66
CA CYS A 218 3.39 -12.28 8.93
C CYS A 218 2.08 -12.52 9.72
N ARG A 219 2.20 -12.85 11.00
CA ARG A 219 1.03 -13.08 11.86
C ARG A 219 0.16 -11.83 12.00
N ASP A 220 0.80 -10.68 12.22
CA ASP A 220 0.10 -9.42 12.45
C ASP A 220 -0.53 -8.90 11.13
N TYR A 221 0.11 -9.18 9.99
CA TYR A 221 -0.47 -9.03 8.66
C TYR A 221 -1.73 -9.90 8.49
N ASP A 222 -1.67 -11.20 8.78
CA ASP A 222 -2.80 -12.12 8.63
C ASP A 222 -3.97 -11.74 9.55
N ALA A 223 -3.68 -11.23 10.74
CA ALA A 223 -4.69 -10.66 11.62
C ALA A 223 -5.36 -9.43 10.97
N ARG A 224 -4.54 -8.47 10.49
CA ARG A 224 -5.06 -7.25 9.90
C ARG A 224 -5.85 -7.47 8.61
N TRP A 225 -5.41 -8.42 7.77
CA TRP A 225 -6.12 -8.79 6.55
C TRP A 225 -7.50 -9.38 6.86
N ARG A 226 -7.58 -10.29 7.83
CA ARG A 226 -8.86 -10.89 8.26
C ARG A 226 -9.83 -9.84 8.84
N ASP A 227 -9.34 -8.88 9.61
CA ASP A 227 -10.17 -7.80 10.13
C ASP A 227 -10.82 -6.99 9.00
N ILE A 228 -10.04 -6.67 7.96
CA ILE A 228 -10.53 -5.94 6.79
C ILE A 228 -11.59 -6.77 6.03
N GLU A 229 -11.34 -8.05 5.79
CA GLU A 229 -12.32 -8.94 5.14
C GLU A 229 -13.62 -9.02 5.94
N ASN A 230 -13.53 -9.10 7.26
CA ASN A 230 -14.69 -9.13 8.15
C ASN A 230 -15.48 -7.81 8.11
N GLU A 231 -14.79 -6.67 8.15
CA GLU A 231 -15.41 -5.34 8.04
C GLU A 231 -16.15 -5.17 6.70
N GLU A 232 -15.54 -5.61 5.59
CA GLU A 232 -16.18 -5.56 4.26
C GLU A 232 -17.41 -6.46 4.17
N GLU A 233 -17.36 -7.66 4.73
CA GLU A 233 -18.49 -8.59 4.75
C GLU A 233 -19.65 -8.08 5.61
N LEU A 234 -19.35 -7.49 6.77
CA LEU A 234 -20.36 -6.85 7.61
C LEU A 234 -21.04 -5.69 6.88
N LYS A 235 -20.25 -4.85 6.19
CA LYS A 235 -20.78 -3.76 5.37
C LYS A 235 -21.67 -4.28 4.24
N ARG A 236 -21.25 -5.36 3.55
CA ARG A 236 -22.05 -5.99 2.49
C ARG A 236 -23.40 -6.48 3.00
N LYS A 237 -23.42 -7.16 4.15
CA LYS A 237 -24.66 -7.62 4.80
C LYS A 237 -25.57 -6.47 5.20
N ALA A 238 -25.01 -5.39 5.75
CA ALA A 238 -25.78 -4.21 6.11
C ALA A 238 -26.40 -3.52 4.88
N ASP A 239 -25.63 -3.37 3.79
CA ASP A 239 -26.12 -2.79 2.54
C ASP A 239 -27.24 -3.64 1.91
N GLU A 240 -27.12 -4.98 1.97
CA GLU A 240 -28.15 -5.90 1.49
C GLU A 240 -29.42 -5.84 2.34
N ALA A 241 -29.30 -5.81 3.68
CA ALA A 241 -30.43 -5.66 4.58
C ALA A 241 -31.16 -4.32 4.36
N ASN A 242 -30.42 -3.22 4.19
CA ASN A 242 -30.98 -1.91 3.88
C ASN A 242 -31.74 -1.91 2.54
N LYS A 243 -31.22 -2.57 1.51
CA LYS A 243 -31.91 -2.72 0.23
C LYS A 243 -33.18 -3.54 0.35
N GLN A 244 -33.15 -4.66 1.08
CA GLN A 244 -34.32 -5.50 1.31
C GLN A 244 -35.40 -4.75 2.10
N GLN A 245 -35.02 -4.01 3.13
CA GLN A 245 -35.94 -3.18 3.90
C GLN A 245 -36.57 -2.07 3.04
N GLY A 246 -35.78 -1.40 2.20
CA GLY A 246 -36.28 -0.39 1.26
C GLY A 246 -37.27 -0.97 0.25
N LEU A 247 -37.00 -2.17 -0.28
CA LEU A 247 -37.94 -2.86 -1.17
C LEU A 247 -39.23 -3.27 -0.47
N ALA A 248 -39.14 -3.80 0.75
CA ALA A 248 -40.31 -4.18 1.54
C ALA A 248 -41.19 -2.97 1.90
N GLN A 249 -40.59 -1.84 2.26
CA GLN A 249 -41.31 -0.58 2.52
C GLN A 249 -41.95 -0.02 1.24
N GLY A 250 -41.26 -0.11 0.10
CA GLY A 250 -41.81 0.29 -1.20
C GLY A 250 -43.03 -0.53 -1.62
N LEU A 251 -42.99 -1.85 -1.44
CA LEU A 251 -44.11 -2.75 -1.70
C LEU A 251 -45.29 -2.47 -0.75
N ALA A 252 -45.02 -2.32 0.54
CA ALA A 252 -46.07 -1.99 1.52
C ALA A 252 -46.75 -0.64 1.22
N GLY A 253 -45.97 0.38 0.80
CA GLY A 253 -46.52 1.67 0.37
C GLY A 253 -47.39 1.56 -0.88
N GLN A 254 -47.02 0.72 -1.86
CA GLN A 254 -47.84 0.47 -3.05
C GLN A 254 -49.15 -0.25 -2.72
N ASP A 255 -49.11 -1.24 -1.82
CA ASP A 255 -50.32 -1.96 -1.38
C ASP A 255 -51.28 -1.02 -0.64
N GLN A 256 -50.76 -0.09 0.15
CA GLN A 256 -51.56 0.90 0.88
C GLN A 256 -52.26 1.88 -0.08
N ILE A 257 -51.54 2.41 -1.08
CA ILE A 257 -52.11 3.28 -2.13
C ILE A 257 -53.19 2.53 -2.93
N LYS A 258 -52.94 1.26 -3.27
CA LYS A 258 -53.91 0.43 -4.00
C LYS A 258 -55.17 0.18 -3.19
N ALA A 259 -55.04 -0.06 -1.88
CA ALA A 259 -56.17 -0.23 -0.98
C ALA A 259 -57.00 1.05 -0.84
N GLU A 260 -56.37 2.23 -0.78
CA GLU A 260 -57.07 3.52 -0.73
C GLU A 260 -57.85 3.79 -2.03
N LEU A 261 -57.23 3.58 -3.20
CA LEU A 261 -57.89 3.71 -4.51
C LEU A 261 -59.09 2.77 -4.65
N GLU A 262 -58.96 1.54 -4.19
CA GLU A 262 -60.05 0.55 -4.20
C GLU A 262 -61.22 1.00 -3.30
N ALA A 263 -60.92 1.49 -2.09
CA ALA A 263 -61.92 1.98 -1.15
C ALA A 263 -62.66 3.22 -1.69
N GLU A 264 -61.94 4.12 -2.38
CA GLU A 264 -62.52 5.29 -3.01
C GLU A 264 -63.44 4.90 -4.19
N ARG A 265 -63.03 3.92 -5.02
CA ARG A 265 -63.88 3.38 -6.09
C ARG A 265 -65.19 2.82 -5.55
N VAL A 266 -65.11 2.00 -4.49
CA VAL A 266 -66.30 1.39 -3.87
C VAL A 266 -67.25 2.45 -3.31
N ARG A 267 -66.74 3.54 -2.71
CA ARG A 267 -67.57 4.66 -2.25
C ARG A 267 -68.29 5.35 -3.41
N PHE A 268 -67.56 5.64 -4.50
CA PHE A 268 -68.11 6.32 -5.67
C PHE A 268 -69.20 5.48 -6.36
N GLU A 269 -69.02 4.16 -6.43
CA GLU A 269 -70.03 3.23 -6.96
C GLU A 269 -71.28 3.17 -6.06
N ALA A 270 -71.11 3.17 -4.74
CA ALA A 270 -72.24 3.17 -3.79
C ALA A 270 -73.07 4.46 -3.86
N GLU A 271 -72.44 5.61 -4.13
CA GLU A 271 -73.13 6.89 -4.33
C GLU A 271 -73.89 6.96 -5.65
N ARG A 272 -73.44 6.25 -6.70
CA ARG A 272 -74.12 6.21 -8.02
C ARG A 272 -75.40 5.39 -8.05
N VAL A 273 -75.60 4.50 -7.08
CA VAL A 273 -76.75 3.57 -7.02
C VAL A 273 -77.88 4.12 -6.12
N ARG A 274 -77.64 5.24 -5.42
CA ARG A 274 -78.66 6.01 -4.70
C ARG A 274 -79.31 7.06 -5.58
#